data_AF-A0A9E1LQK1-F1
#
_entry.id   AF-A0A9E1LQK1-F1
#
_cell.length_a   1.000
_cell.length_b   1.000
_cell.length_c   1.000
_cell.angle_alpha   90.00
_cell.angle_beta   90.00
_cell.angle_gamma   90.00
#
_symmetry.space_group_name_H-M   'P 1'
#
loop_
_entity.id
_entity.type
_entity.pdbx_description
1 polymer ?
#
loop_
_entity_poly.entity_id
_entity_poly.type
_entity_poly.pdbx_seq_one_letter_code
_entity_poly.pdbx_strand_id
1 'polypeptide(L)'
;PSEAFDLAQRARELPNLEFVGLHSHIGSQIFAVEGFVESATRLVDLYARLLETGEVPTMNLGGGFGIAYTEADDPMDIAELIPQIVDHVAHETSSRGLPMPHLAFEPGRIISGPAGITLYRVGVVKPVAVTLPDSSVATRLYVSVDGGMSDNARPALYGAHYSARIVSRVSDAPPALVRVVGKHCESGDIVVDADFLPGDVAPGDILAVAATGAYCYSLASNYNAVGRPSVVAVHQGTHELMVEGETVANLIARDRGLGSTTRGAH
;
A
#
# COMPACT_ATOMS: atom_id res chain seq x y z
N PRO A 1 17.16 21.38 9.62
CA PRO A 1 16.92 22.68 8.94
C PRO A 1 18.18 23.43 8.50
N SER A 2 19.23 23.52 9.34
CA SER A 2 20.51 24.14 8.97
C SER A 2 21.21 23.39 7.82
N GLU A 3 21.36 22.08 7.95
CA GLU A 3 22.01 21.24 6.92
C GLU A 3 21.29 21.31 5.56
N ALA A 4 19.95 21.33 5.55
CA ALA A 4 19.17 21.42 4.31
C ALA A 4 19.40 22.74 3.56
N PHE A 5 19.61 23.85 4.29
CA PHE A 5 19.96 25.14 3.68
C PHE A 5 21.33 25.06 3.01
N ASP A 6 22.34 24.54 3.72
CA ASP A 6 23.71 24.44 3.22
C ASP A 6 23.79 23.53 1.99
N LEU A 7 23.05 22.41 1.99
CA LEU A 7 22.95 21.51 0.83
C LEU A 7 22.29 22.17 -0.37
N ALA A 8 21.25 22.99 -0.16
CA ALA A 8 20.62 23.74 -1.25
C ALA A 8 21.56 24.79 -1.85
N GLN A 9 22.35 25.51 -1.01
CA GLN A 9 23.39 26.41 -1.51
C GLN A 9 24.44 25.65 -2.31
N ARG A 10 24.90 24.51 -1.79
CA ARG A 10 25.86 23.67 -2.48
C ARG A 10 25.35 23.17 -3.82
N ALA A 11 24.06 22.82 -3.91
CA ALA A 11 23.45 22.41 -5.18
C ALA A 11 23.47 23.55 -6.22
N ARG A 12 23.23 24.80 -5.79
CA ARG A 12 23.29 25.98 -6.66
C ARG A 12 24.71 26.31 -7.18
N GLU A 13 25.74 25.92 -6.45
CA GLU A 13 27.14 26.12 -6.88
C GLU A 13 27.61 25.10 -7.94
N LEU A 14 26.90 23.98 -8.09
CA LEU A 14 27.32 22.90 -8.98
C LEU A 14 26.83 23.16 -10.41
N PRO A 15 27.72 23.29 -11.41
CA PRO A 15 27.35 23.72 -12.77
C PRO A 15 26.47 22.73 -13.54
N ASN A 16 26.33 21.49 -13.04
CA ASN A 16 25.55 20.43 -13.65
C ASN A 16 24.23 20.15 -12.92
N LEU A 17 23.87 20.99 -11.93
CA LEU A 17 22.62 20.87 -11.18
C LEU A 17 21.84 22.18 -11.23
N GLU A 18 20.52 22.05 -11.24
CA GLU A 18 19.60 23.17 -11.06
C GLU A 18 18.77 22.91 -9.81
N PHE A 19 18.83 23.84 -8.85
CA PHE A 19 18.03 23.74 -7.63
C PHE A 19 16.62 24.29 -7.90
N VAL A 20 15.63 23.40 -7.95
CA VAL A 20 14.25 23.76 -8.34
C VAL A 20 13.24 23.79 -7.19
N GLY A 21 13.62 23.37 -5.98
CA GLY A 21 12.65 23.32 -4.90
C GLY A 21 13.02 22.51 -3.66
N LEU A 22 12.03 22.41 -2.78
CA LEU A 22 12.07 21.63 -1.55
C LEU A 22 11.11 20.44 -1.64
N HIS A 23 11.45 19.36 -0.96
CA HIS A 23 10.62 18.16 -0.83
C HIS A 23 10.53 17.75 0.64
N SER A 24 9.34 17.33 1.06
CA SER A 24 9.15 16.63 2.33
C SER A 24 8.07 15.57 2.19
N HIS A 25 8.34 14.38 2.71
CA HIS A 25 7.36 13.31 2.87
C HIS A 25 7.36 12.84 4.32
N ILE A 26 6.22 12.98 4.99
CA ILE A 26 6.16 12.89 6.46
C ILE A 26 5.60 11.57 6.99
N GLY A 27 5.10 10.69 6.12
CA GLY A 27 4.60 9.40 6.54
C GLY A 27 3.57 8.79 5.60
N SER A 28 2.85 7.79 6.10
CA SER A 28 1.85 7.01 5.36
C SER A 28 0.64 6.78 6.25
N GLN A 29 -0.54 6.64 5.64
CA GLN A 29 -1.83 6.48 6.36
C GLN A 29 -2.10 7.66 7.31
N ILE A 30 -1.89 8.88 6.83
CA ILE A 30 -2.18 10.09 7.59
C ILE A 30 -3.64 10.47 7.35
N PHE A 31 -4.44 10.48 8.42
CA PHE A 31 -5.88 10.73 8.37
C PHE A 31 -6.29 12.17 8.61
N ALA A 32 -5.39 12.97 9.18
CA ALA A 32 -5.70 14.33 9.62
C ALA A 32 -4.65 15.33 9.14
N VAL A 33 -5.05 16.59 9.05
CA VAL A 33 -4.29 17.64 8.35
C VAL A 33 -3.11 18.17 9.17
N GLU A 34 -3.13 18.03 10.49
CA GLU A 34 -2.23 18.72 11.42
C GLU A 34 -0.77 18.38 11.15
N GLY A 35 -0.46 17.13 10.81
CA GLY A 35 0.88 16.71 10.45
C GLY A 35 1.40 17.39 9.19
N PHE A 36 0.55 17.57 8.17
CA PHE A 36 0.91 18.26 6.94
C PHE A 36 1.09 19.76 7.18
N VAL A 37 0.22 20.38 7.99
CA VAL A 37 0.31 21.79 8.39
C VAL A 37 1.62 22.07 9.12
N GLU A 38 1.98 21.26 10.12
CA GLU A 38 3.24 21.41 10.86
C GLU A 38 4.47 21.24 9.94
N SER A 39 4.44 20.26 9.04
CA SER A 39 5.51 20.07 8.05
C SER A 39 5.62 21.26 7.10
N ALA A 40 4.49 21.78 6.62
CA ALA A 40 4.44 22.91 5.72
C ALA A 40 5.00 24.18 6.38
N THR A 41 4.67 24.45 7.64
CA THR A 41 5.25 25.57 8.42
C THR A 41 6.78 25.52 8.41
N ARG A 42 7.36 24.36 8.72
CA ARG A 42 8.83 24.18 8.76
C ARG A 42 9.47 24.31 7.37
N LEU A 43 8.77 23.88 6.32
CA LEU A 43 9.21 24.08 4.93
C LEU A 43 9.16 25.54 4.53
N VAL A 44 8.12 26.29 4.93
CA VAL A 44 8.02 27.73 4.68
C VAL A 44 9.14 28.50 5.41
N ASP A 45 9.53 28.09 6.62
CA ASP A 45 10.69 28.66 7.31
C ASP A 45 11.99 28.50 6.51
N LEU A 46 12.23 27.32 5.93
CA LEU A 46 13.40 27.07 5.09
C LEU A 46 13.30 27.79 3.75
N TYR A 47 12.12 27.80 3.14
CA TYR A 47 11.81 28.50 1.90
C TYR A 47 12.12 29.99 2.01
N ALA A 48 11.67 30.65 3.09
CA ALA A 48 11.95 32.06 3.36
C ALA A 48 13.45 32.36 3.33
N ARG A 49 14.25 31.54 4.04
CA ARG A 49 15.71 31.70 4.08
C ARG A 49 16.35 31.47 2.71
N LEU A 50 15.89 30.48 1.95
CA LEU A 50 16.46 30.15 0.64
C LEU A 50 16.15 31.20 -0.42
N LEU A 51 15.01 31.89 -0.32
CA LEU A 51 14.66 33.01 -1.18
C LEU A 51 15.64 34.19 -1.07
N GLU A 52 16.28 34.38 0.08
CA GLU A 52 17.31 35.42 0.26
C GLU A 52 18.55 35.21 -0.62
N THR A 53 18.74 33.98 -1.13
CA THR A 53 19.92 33.58 -1.90
C THR A 53 19.59 33.14 -3.33
N GLY A 54 18.33 33.15 -3.73
CA GLY A 54 17.88 32.77 -5.07
C GLY A 54 16.49 32.13 -5.09
N GLU A 55 15.97 31.90 -6.29
CA GLU A 55 14.61 31.37 -6.48
C GLU A 55 14.43 29.94 -5.94
N VAL A 56 13.22 29.64 -5.49
CA VAL A 56 12.78 28.29 -5.06
C VAL A 56 11.42 28.00 -5.69
N PRO A 57 11.38 27.56 -6.97
CA PRO A 57 10.12 27.47 -7.71
C PRO A 57 9.06 26.54 -7.11
N THR A 58 9.48 25.38 -6.60
CA THR A 58 8.55 24.31 -6.18
C THR A 58 8.70 23.96 -4.70
N MET A 59 7.57 23.72 -4.05
CA MET A 59 7.49 23.09 -2.73
C MET A 59 6.63 21.83 -2.84
N ASN A 60 7.28 20.67 -2.77
CA ASN A 60 6.62 19.38 -2.81
C ASN A 60 6.35 18.88 -1.38
N LEU A 61 5.08 18.70 -1.04
CA LEU A 61 4.62 18.29 0.29
C LEU A 61 4.37 16.77 0.37
N GLY A 62 4.83 16.03 -0.65
CA GLY A 62 4.82 14.58 -0.68
C GLY A 62 3.43 13.97 -0.75
N GLY A 63 3.36 12.69 -0.42
CA GLY A 63 2.11 11.94 -0.29
C GLY A 63 1.84 11.52 1.15
N GLY A 64 1.20 10.35 1.29
CA GLY A 64 0.90 9.77 2.61
C GLY A 64 -0.57 9.83 3.01
N PHE A 65 -1.41 10.44 2.17
CA PHE A 65 -2.86 10.52 2.34
C PHE A 65 -3.46 9.14 2.59
N GLY A 66 -4.18 9.02 3.71
CA GLY A 66 -4.76 7.76 4.15
C GLY A 66 -5.96 7.33 3.33
N ILE A 67 -6.20 6.03 3.33
CA ILE A 67 -7.44 5.41 2.85
C ILE A 67 -8.02 4.53 3.95
N ALA A 68 -9.30 4.19 3.82
CA ALA A 68 -9.92 3.18 4.66
C ALA A 68 -9.57 1.78 4.13
N TYR A 69 -8.95 0.96 4.97
CA TYR A 69 -8.74 -0.48 4.72
C TYR A 69 -9.83 -1.34 5.38
N THR A 70 -10.38 -0.83 6.47
CA THR A 70 -11.44 -1.42 7.27
C THR A 70 -12.51 -0.37 7.58
N GLU A 71 -13.68 -0.81 8.04
CA GLU A 71 -14.77 0.09 8.46
C GLU A 71 -14.42 0.94 9.69
N ALA A 72 -13.34 0.60 10.42
CA ALA A 72 -12.86 1.38 11.56
C ALA A 72 -11.96 2.56 11.15
N ASP A 73 -11.50 2.60 9.90
CA ASP A 73 -10.66 3.67 9.39
C ASP A 73 -11.53 4.83 8.91
N ASP A 74 -11.22 6.05 9.35
CA ASP A 74 -11.95 7.28 9.02
C ASP A 74 -10.96 8.37 8.54
N PRO A 75 -10.38 8.23 7.33
CA PRO A 75 -9.51 9.26 6.77
C PRO A 75 -10.32 10.50 6.35
N MET A 76 -9.78 11.69 6.62
CA MET A 76 -10.33 12.92 6.06
C MET A 76 -10.38 12.85 4.53
N ASP A 77 -11.48 13.33 3.94
CA ASP A 77 -11.62 13.39 2.49
C ASP A 77 -10.49 14.24 1.89
N ILE A 78 -9.82 13.72 0.86
CA ILE A 78 -8.75 14.43 0.17
C ILE A 78 -9.23 15.77 -0.41
N ALA A 79 -10.50 15.86 -0.79
CA ALA A 79 -11.12 17.09 -1.28
C ALA A 79 -11.24 18.17 -0.19
N GLU A 80 -11.21 17.79 1.09
CA GLU A 80 -11.20 18.69 2.24
C GLU A 80 -9.78 18.92 2.78
N LEU A 81 -8.94 17.89 2.74
CA LEU A 81 -7.58 17.91 3.29
C LEU A 81 -6.64 18.78 2.45
N ILE A 82 -6.66 18.66 1.12
CA ILE A 82 -5.73 19.39 0.25
C ILE A 82 -5.95 20.91 0.34
N PRO A 83 -7.18 21.45 0.25
CA PRO A 83 -7.40 22.89 0.41
C PRO A 83 -6.85 23.44 1.73
N GLN A 84 -7.02 22.73 2.84
CA GLN A 84 -6.51 23.18 4.14
C GLN A 84 -4.98 23.30 4.16
N ILE A 85 -4.25 22.38 3.52
CA ILE A 85 -2.79 22.47 3.38
C ILE A 85 -2.40 23.68 2.51
N VAL A 86 -3.09 23.86 1.38
CA VAL A 86 -2.82 24.95 0.44
C VAL A 86 -3.09 26.30 1.09
N ASP A 87 -4.22 26.45 1.77
CA ASP A 87 -4.62 27.67 2.49
C ASP A 87 -3.63 28.00 3.61
N HIS A 88 -3.13 26.99 4.31
CA HIS A 88 -2.10 27.16 5.33
C HIS A 88 -0.80 27.71 4.74
N VAL A 89 -0.30 27.13 3.64
CA VAL A 89 0.91 27.65 2.98
C VAL A 89 0.68 29.06 2.43
N ALA A 90 -0.49 29.35 1.87
CA ALA A 90 -0.85 30.67 1.40
C ALA A 90 -0.86 31.70 2.55
N HIS A 91 -1.40 31.32 3.72
CA HIS A 91 -1.38 32.15 4.92
C HIS A 91 0.05 32.42 5.43
N GLU A 92 0.85 31.36 5.58
CA GLU A 92 2.24 31.46 6.07
C GLU A 92 3.12 32.28 5.12
N THR A 93 2.96 32.14 3.81
CA THR A 93 3.73 32.92 2.83
C THR A 93 3.28 34.39 2.79
N SER A 94 1.98 34.64 2.71
CA SER A 94 1.43 36.01 2.64
C SER A 94 1.72 36.84 3.90
N SER A 95 1.60 36.26 5.09
CA SER A 95 1.88 36.94 6.36
C SER A 95 3.35 37.38 6.48
N ARG A 96 4.24 36.71 5.75
CA ARG A 96 5.68 36.99 5.70
C ARG A 96 6.11 37.79 4.46
N GLY A 97 5.17 38.17 3.60
CA GLY A 97 5.46 38.86 2.33
C GLY A 97 6.24 38.02 1.32
N LEU A 98 6.15 36.69 1.41
CA LEU A 98 6.83 35.76 0.51
C LEU A 98 5.92 35.42 -0.69
N PRO A 99 6.48 35.17 -1.88
CA PRO A 99 5.70 34.65 -2.99
C PRO A 99 5.19 33.23 -2.70
N MET A 100 3.99 32.92 -3.17
CA MET A 100 3.45 31.56 -3.09
C MET A 100 4.27 30.61 -3.98
N PRO A 101 4.85 29.52 -3.44
CA PRO A 101 5.56 28.53 -4.25
C PRO A 101 4.56 27.71 -5.09
N HIS A 102 5.05 27.12 -6.19
CA HIS A 102 4.28 26.09 -6.87
C HIS A 102 4.22 24.83 -5.98
N LEU A 103 3.02 24.45 -5.57
CA LEU A 103 2.82 23.28 -4.72
C LEU A 103 2.73 22.00 -5.54
N ALA A 104 3.41 20.96 -5.07
CA ALA A 104 3.33 19.61 -5.61
C ALA A 104 3.00 18.60 -4.51
N PHE A 105 2.32 17.52 -4.90
CA PHE A 105 1.92 16.41 -4.04
C PHE A 105 2.17 15.07 -4.74
N GLU A 106 2.34 14.01 -3.97
CA GLU A 106 2.74 12.67 -4.47
C GLU A 106 1.75 11.58 -4.04
N PRO A 107 0.45 11.68 -4.41
CA PRO A 107 -0.54 10.68 -4.04
C PRO A 107 -0.26 9.34 -4.74
N GLY A 108 -0.05 8.28 -3.95
CA GLY A 108 0.05 6.90 -4.46
C GLY A 108 -1.13 6.06 -4.00
N ARG A 109 -1.17 5.79 -2.69
CA ARG A 109 -2.16 4.91 -2.04
C ARG A 109 -3.59 5.36 -2.27
N ILE A 110 -3.87 6.66 -2.19
CA ILE A 110 -5.22 7.20 -2.32
C ILE A 110 -5.79 7.10 -3.74
N ILE A 111 -4.93 7.05 -4.76
CA ILE A 111 -5.34 6.85 -6.15
C ILE A 111 -5.54 5.37 -6.45
N SER A 112 -4.53 4.56 -6.14
CA SER A 112 -4.47 3.15 -6.57
C SER A 112 -5.14 2.18 -5.61
N GLY A 113 -5.12 2.45 -4.30
CA GLY A 113 -5.55 1.53 -3.26
C GLY A 113 -7.01 1.12 -3.39
N PRO A 114 -7.97 2.06 -3.27
CA PRO A 114 -9.40 1.75 -3.31
C PRO A 114 -9.87 1.17 -4.65
N ALA A 115 -9.16 1.45 -5.74
CA ALA A 115 -9.50 0.94 -7.07
C ALA A 115 -9.23 -0.57 -7.24
N GLY A 116 -8.39 -1.16 -6.38
CA GLY A 116 -8.00 -2.58 -6.48
C GLY A 116 -8.61 -3.44 -5.38
N ILE A 117 -9.05 -4.63 -5.78
CA ILE A 117 -9.38 -5.74 -4.88
C ILE A 117 -8.61 -6.99 -5.33
N THR A 118 -8.32 -7.90 -4.40
CA THR A 118 -7.75 -9.21 -4.73
C THR A 118 -8.80 -10.28 -4.51
N LEU A 119 -9.05 -11.07 -5.55
CA LEU A 119 -9.95 -12.22 -5.49
C LEU A 119 -9.16 -13.48 -5.18
N TYR A 120 -9.69 -14.27 -4.27
CA TYR A 120 -9.14 -15.57 -3.90
C TYR A 120 -10.22 -16.64 -3.91
N ARG A 121 -9.81 -17.88 -4.15
CA ARG A 121 -10.65 -19.06 -3.91
C ARG A 121 -10.34 -19.65 -2.55
N VAL A 122 -11.37 -19.90 -1.75
CA VAL A 122 -11.26 -20.61 -0.48
C VAL A 122 -10.93 -22.09 -0.75
N GLY A 123 -9.89 -22.60 -0.09
CA GLY A 123 -9.43 -23.98 -0.20
C GLY A 123 -9.78 -24.83 1.02
N VAL A 124 -9.30 -24.44 2.21
CA VAL A 124 -9.51 -25.20 3.46
C VAL A 124 -10.09 -24.27 4.50
N VAL A 125 -11.10 -24.73 5.24
CA VAL A 125 -11.64 -24.02 6.40
C VAL A 125 -11.48 -24.91 7.62
N LYS A 126 -10.75 -24.41 8.64
CA LYS A 126 -10.46 -25.17 9.86
C LYS A 126 -10.88 -24.37 11.10
N PRO A 127 -11.72 -24.91 11.98
CA PRO A 127 -11.95 -24.31 13.28
C PRO A 127 -10.72 -24.50 14.16
N VAL A 128 -10.27 -23.42 14.79
CA VAL A 128 -9.12 -23.40 15.70
C VAL A 128 -9.56 -22.79 17.02
N ALA A 129 -9.31 -23.51 18.12
CA ALA A 129 -9.52 -22.98 19.46
C ALA A 129 -8.47 -21.91 19.77
N VAL A 130 -8.91 -20.74 20.23
CA VAL A 130 -8.06 -19.63 20.64
C VAL A 130 -8.41 -19.20 22.06
N THR A 131 -7.39 -18.97 22.88
CA THR A 131 -7.57 -18.45 24.24
C THR A 131 -7.65 -16.94 24.20
N LEU A 132 -8.70 -16.38 24.79
CA LEU A 132 -8.92 -14.95 24.91
C LEU A 132 -8.19 -14.37 26.15
N PRO A 133 -8.02 -13.03 26.24
CA PRO A 133 -7.33 -12.40 27.37
C PRO A 133 -7.95 -12.70 28.74
N ASP A 134 -9.26 -13.00 28.79
CA ASP A 134 -9.98 -13.40 29.99
C ASP A 134 -9.86 -14.91 30.32
N SER A 135 -8.95 -15.62 29.64
CA SER A 135 -8.72 -17.06 29.73
C SER A 135 -9.88 -17.94 29.24
N SER A 136 -10.92 -17.35 28.63
CA SER A 136 -11.96 -18.13 27.95
C SER A 136 -11.45 -18.67 26.61
N VAL A 137 -12.08 -19.75 26.12
CA VAL A 137 -11.76 -20.36 24.82
C VAL A 137 -12.83 -19.99 23.82
N ALA A 138 -12.42 -19.39 22.71
CA ALA A 138 -13.28 -19.11 21.56
C ALA A 138 -12.83 -19.94 20.35
N THR A 139 -13.70 -20.06 19.35
CA THR A 139 -13.34 -20.66 18.06
C THR A 139 -13.09 -19.56 17.04
N ARG A 140 -11.96 -19.64 16.34
CA ARG A 140 -11.66 -18.83 15.15
C ARG A 140 -11.59 -19.75 13.94
N LEU A 141 -12.24 -19.38 12.85
CA LEU A 141 -12.11 -20.12 11.59
C LEU A 141 -10.85 -19.65 10.84
N TYR A 142 -9.96 -20.59 10.53
CA TYR A 142 -8.83 -20.35 9.65
C TYR A 142 -9.26 -20.71 8.23
N VAL A 143 -9.30 -19.70 7.35
CA VAL A 143 -9.77 -19.80 5.97
C VAL A 143 -8.55 -19.69 5.05
N SER A 144 -8.09 -20.82 4.53
CA SER A 144 -6.95 -20.87 3.62
C SER A 144 -7.36 -20.52 2.19
N VAL A 145 -6.59 -19.64 1.55
CA VAL A 145 -6.84 -19.17 0.18
C VAL A 145 -5.71 -19.56 -0.79
N ASP A 146 -5.96 -19.42 -2.09
CA ASP A 146 -5.07 -19.83 -3.17
C ASP A 146 -3.93 -18.84 -3.50
N GLY A 147 -3.78 -17.77 -2.73
CA GLY A 147 -2.64 -16.85 -2.72
C GLY A 147 -1.97 -16.78 -1.34
N GLY A 148 -1.56 -15.58 -0.92
CA GLY A 148 -0.96 -15.34 0.38
C GLY A 148 -0.02 -14.14 0.39
N MET A 149 1.00 -14.22 1.23
CA MET A 149 2.06 -13.22 1.32
C MET A 149 2.83 -13.03 0.00
N SER A 150 2.77 -13.97 -0.95
CA SER A 150 3.37 -13.79 -2.28
C SER A 150 2.71 -12.69 -3.10
N ASP A 151 1.42 -12.42 -2.90
CA ASP A 151 0.67 -11.39 -3.64
C ASP A 151 0.24 -10.22 -2.75
N ASN A 152 0.16 -10.42 -1.44
CA ASN A 152 -0.06 -9.37 -0.45
C ASN A 152 0.80 -9.60 0.79
N ALA A 153 2.05 -9.16 0.74
CA ALA A 153 2.98 -9.25 1.88
C ALA A 153 2.68 -8.24 3.02
N ARG A 154 1.75 -7.30 2.82
CA ARG A 154 1.56 -6.16 3.72
C ARG A 154 1.15 -6.52 5.15
N PRO A 155 0.28 -7.52 5.41
CA PRO A 155 -0.04 -7.91 6.77
C PRO A 155 1.21 -8.44 7.50
N ALA A 156 2.02 -9.27 6.84
CA ALA A 156 3.24 -9.82 7.42
C ALA A 156 4.34 -8.76 7.62
N LEU A 157 4.51 -7.83 6.67
CA LEU A 157 5.58 -6.83 6.71
C LEU A 157 5.25 -5.64 7.62
N TYR A 158 3.99 -5.22 7.67
CA TYR A 158 3.58 -3.95 8.27
C TYR A 158 2.48 -4.09 9.32
N GLY A 159 1.98 -5.29 9.59
CA GLY A 159 0.79 -5.47 10.42
C GLY A 159 -0.46 -4.83 9.80
N ALA A 160 -0.50 -4.70 8.46
CA ALA A 160 -1.63 -4.07 7.77
C ALA A 160 -2.92 -4.87 7.97
N HIS A 161 -3.99 -4.17 8.36
CA HIS A 161 -5.33 -4.73 8.45
C HIS A 161 -6.08 -4.56 7.12
N TYR A 162 -7.01 -5.46 6.86
CA TYR A 162 -7.84 -5.48 5.66
C TYR A 162 -9.22 -6.05 5.99
N SER A 163 -10.22 -5.68 5.21
CA SER A 163 -11.51 -6.37 5.20
C SER A 163 -11.61 -7.38 4.05
N ALA A 164 -12.28 -8.50 4.33
CA ALA A 164 -12.61 -9.53 3.35
C ALA A 164 -14.10 -9.81 3.30
N ARG A 165 -14.64 -10.10 2.11
CA ARG A 165 -16.06 -10.46 1.92
C ARG A 165 -16.21 -11.62 0.94
N ILE A 166 -17.19 -12.48 1.16
CA ILE A 166 -17.58 -13.50 0.17
C ILE A 166 -18.33 -12.79 -0.96
N VAL A 167 -17.88 -12.95 -2.20
CA VAL A 167 -18.45 -12.28 -3.38
C VAL A 167 -19.09 -13.24 -4.38
N SER A 168 -18.97 -14.54 -4.14
CA SER A 168 -19.58 -15.59 -4.99
C SER A 168 -21.04 -15.89 -4.67
N ARG A 169 -21.52 -15.51 -3.49
CA ARG A 169 -22.88 -15.79 -3.00
C ARG A 169 -23.25 -14.87 -1.84
N VAL A 170 -24.53 -14.88 -1.49
CA VAL A 170 -25.05 -14.29 -0.25
C VAL A 170 -25.25 -15.40 0.78
N SER A 171 -25.09 -15.08 2.07
CA SER A 171 -25.30 -15.99 3.18
C SER A 171 -26.04 -15.29 4.32
N ASP A 172 -26.99 -16.00 4.93
CA ASP A 172 -27.69 -15.59 6.14
C ASP A 172 -27.12 -16.25 7.40
N ALA A 173 -26.01 -17.00 7.26
CA ALA A 173 -25.36 -17.65 8.40
C ALA A 173 -24.83 -16.58 9.38
N PRO A 174 -24.91 -16.83 10.70
CA PRO A 174 -24.35 -15.92 11.69
C PRO A 174 -22.86 -15.64 11.42
N PRO A 175 -22.37 -14.41 11.69
CA PRO A 175 -20.96 -14.09 11.51
C PRO A 175 -20.08 -14.92 12.43
N ALA A 176 -18.96 -15.39 11.90
CA ALA A 176 -17.90 -16.07 12.64
C ALA A 176 -16.60 -15.27 12.56
N LEU A 177 -15.85 -15.24 13.65
CA LEU A 177 -14.50 -14.67 13.66
C LEU A 177 -13.58 -15.52 12.78
N VAL A 178 -12.96 -14.88 11.79
CA VAL A 178 -12.07 -15.56 10.84
C VAL A 178 -10.65 -15.00 10.87
N ARG A 179 -9.70 -15.82 10.41
CA ARG A 179 -8.39 -15.39 9.94
C ARG A 179 -8.19 -15.96 8.54
N VAL A 180 -7.90 -15.10 7.57
CA VAL A 180 -7.61 -15.51 6.19
C VAL A 180 -6.11 -15.73 6.07
N VAL A 181 -5.72 -16.95 5.71
CA VAL A 181 -4.32 -17.36 5.58
C VAL A 181 -4.03 -17.80 4.15
N GLY A 182 -2.80 -17.59 3.69
CA GLY A 182 -2.38 -18.09 2.38
C GLY A 182 -2.04 -19.58 2.40
N LYS A 183 -1.43 -20.03 1.30
CA LYS A 183 -1.01 -21.42 1.09
C LYS A 183 0.50 -21.67 1.29
N HIS A 184 1.25 -20.67 1.73
CA HIS A 184 2.68 -20.79 1.94
C HIS A 184 3.00 -21.62 3.19
N CYS A 185 4.18 -22.23 3.20
CA CYS A 185 4.66 -23.04 4.33
C CYS A 185 5.23 -22.17 5.46
N GLU A 186 4.55 -21.07 5.80
CA GLU A 186 4.98 -20.11 6.82
C GLU A 186 3.80 -19.75 7.73
N SER A 187 4.01 -19.78 9.04
CA SER A 187 2.95 -19.49 10.02
C SER A 187 2.47 -18.04 9.98
N GLY A 188 3.33 -17.13 9.52
CA GLY A 188 3.03 -15.72 9.31
C GLY A 188 2.36 -15.41 7.97
N ASP A 189 2.00 -16.42 7.16
CA ASP A 189 1.29 -16.25 5.90
C ASP A 189 -0.19 -15.89 6.12
N ILE A 190 -0.41 -14.67 6.61
CA ILE A 190 -1.70 -14.10 6.94
C ILE A 190 -2.04 -13.03 5.91
N VAL A 191 -3.22 -13.14 5.30
CA VAL A 191 -3.76 -12.14 4.37
C VAL A 191 -4.69 -11.18 5.11
N VAL A 192 -5.49 -11.71 6.05
CA VAL A 192 -6.36 -10.92 6.94
C VAL A 192 -6.27 -11.50 8.34
N ASP A 193 -5.79 -10.70 9.30
CA ASP A 193 -5.52 -11.19 10.66
C ASP A 193 -6.79 -11.55 11.45
N ALA A 194 -7.79 -10.68 11.36
CA ALA A 194 -9.08 -10.81 12.01
C ALA A 194 -10.15 -10.03 11.23
N ASP A 195 -11.25 -10.71 10.88
CA ASP A 195 -12.48 -10.10 10.33
C ASP A 195 -13.66 -11.04 10.65
N PHE A 196 -14.87 -10.65 10.26
CA PHE A 196 -16.06 -11.49 10.33
C PHE A 196 -16.54 -11.87 8.93
N LEU A 197 -16.74 -13.17 8.72
CA LEU A 197 -17.39 -13.73 7.53
C LEU A 197 -18.61 -14.55 7.97
N PRO A 198 -19.55 -14.87 7.05
CA PRO A 198 -20.56 -15.87 7.33
C PRO A 198 -19.94 -17.17 7.85
N GLY A 199 -20.48 -17.72 8.94
CA GLY A 199 -19.94 -18.92 9.59
C GLY A 199 -20.01 -20.19 8.74
N ASP A 200 -20.73 -20.15 7.62
CA ASP A 200 -20.83 -21.20 6.62
C ASP A 200 -19.82 -21.02 5.45
N VAL A 201 -18.80 -20.17 5.61
CA VAL A 201 -17.69 -20.07 4.63
C VAL A 201 -17.08 -21.46 4.37
N ALA A 202 -16.93 -21.80 3.09
CA ALA A 202 -16.57 -23.16 2.68
C ALA A 202 -15.60 -23.19 1.49
N PRO A 203 -14.88 -24.31 1.31
CA PRO A 203 -14.09 -24.54 0.10
C PRO A 203 -14.89 -24.27 -1.18
N GLY A 204 -14.30 -23.52 -2.11
CA GLY A 204 -14.92 -23.13 -3.38
C GLY A 204 -15.51 -21.71 -3.40
N ASP A 205 -15.82 -21.12 -2.24
CA ASP A 205 -16.24 -19.72 -2.16
C ASP A 205 -15.17 -18.78 -2.73
N ILE A 206 -15.60 -17.69 -3.38
CA ILE A 206 -14.73 -16.60 -3.82
C ILE A 206 -14.76 -15.50 -2.77
N LEU A 207 -13.58 -15.16 -2.26
CA LEU A 207 -13.33 -14.11 -1.30
C LEU A 207 -12.69 -12.92 -1.99
N ALA A 208 -13.16 -11.71 -1.70
CA ALA A 208 -12.50 -10.47 -2.10
C ALA A 208 -11.85 -9.81 -0.88
N VAL A 209 -10.58 -9.43 -1.00
CA VAL A 209 -9.90 -8.55 -0.04
C VAL A 209 -9.83 -7.15 -0.64
N ALA A 210 -10.36 -6.17 0.08
CA ALA A 210 -10.50 -4.80 -0.40
C ALA A 210 -9.17 -4.01 -0.37
N ALA A 211 -9.12 -2.90 -1.10
CA ALA A 211 -8.04 -1.91 -1.05
C ALA A 211 -6.63 -2.45 -1.32
N THR A 212 -6.49 -3.46 -2.18
CA THR A 212 -5.21 -4.09 -2.52
C THR A 212 -4.51 -3.48 -3.73
N GLY A 213 -5.06 -2.42 -4.34
CA GLY A 213 -4.46 -1.82 -5.53
C GLY A 213 -3.15 -1.06 -5.27
N ALA A 214 -2.83 -0.74 -4.01
CA ALA A 214 -1.60 -0.07 -3.62
C ALA A 214 -0.62 -1.02 -2.92
N TYR A 215 0.60 -1.08 -3.44
CA TYR A 215 1.76 -1.82 -2.90
C TYR A 215 1.65 -3.35 -2.84
N CYS A 216 0.47 -3.97 -2.96
CA CYS A 216 0.37 -5.44 -2.93
C CYS A 216 1.09 -6.08 -4.13
N TYR A 217 0.63 -5.80 -5.35
CA TYR A 217 1.25 -6.33 -6.56
C TYR A 217 2.72 -5.90 -6.73
N SER A 218 3.04 -4.66 -6.36
CA SER A 218 4.42 -4.15 -6.39
C SER A 218 5.37 -4.91 -5.45
N LEU A 219 4.85 -5.38 -4.31
CA LEU A 219 5.60 -6.20 -3.34
C LEU A 219 5.47 -7.70 -3.61
N ALA A 220 4.82 -8.11 -4.70
CA ALA A 220 4.62 -9.51 -4.99
C ALA A 220 5.97 -10.24 -5.20
N SER A 221 6.01 -11.49 -4.80
CA SER A 221 7.20 -12.36 -4.86
C SER A 221 6.83 -13.76 -5.34
N ASN A 222 7.84 -14.56 -5.67
CA ASN A 222 7.66 -15.97 -6.03
C ASN A 222 7.97 -16.92 -4.88
N TYR A 223 7.62 -16.52 -3.65
CA TYR A 223 7.82 -17.40 -2.48
C TYR A 223 7.10 -18.74 -2.69
N ASN A 224 7.79 -19.84 -2.38
CA ASN A 224 7.38 -21.21 -2.72
C ASN A 224 7.04 -21.45 -4.21
N ALA A 225 7.65 -20.69 -5.12
CA ALA A 225 7.38 -20.76 -6.56
C ALA A 225 5.90 -20.51 -6.93
N VAL A 226 5.18 -19.72 -6.14
CA VAL A 226 3.86 -19.21 -6.51
C VAL A 226 4.06 -18.07 -7.52
N GLY A 227 3.43 -18.15 -8.69
CA GLY A 227 3.49 -17.09 -9.70
C GLY A 227 2.74 -15.84 -9.25
N ARG A 228 3.21 -14.66 -9.68
CA ARG A 228 2.44 -13.41 -9.53
C ARG A 228 1.07 -13.56 -10.20
N PRO A 229 -0.02 -13.06 -9.58
CA PRO A 229 -1.36 -13.20 -10.12
C PRO A 229 -1.56 -12.33 -11.37
N SER A 230 -2.62 -12.59 -12.13
CA SER A 230 -3.06 -11.69 -13.19
C SER A 230 -3.66 -10.40 -12.61
N VAL A 231 -3.58 -9.30 -13.36
CA VAL A 231 -4.27 -8.04 -13.04
C VAL A 231 -5.27 -7.73 -14.15
N VAL A 232 -6.53 -7.55 -13.78
CA VAL A 232 -7.64 -7.33 -14.71
C VAL A 232 -8.29 -5.97 -14.42
N ALA A 233 -8.46 -5.14 -15.45
CA ALA A 233 -9.28 -3.94 -15.37
C ALA A 233 -10.74 -4.27 -15.67
N VAL A 234 -11.67 -3.61 -14.99
CA VAL A 234 -13.10 -3.67 -15.28
C VAL A 234 -13.60 -2.25 -15.54
N HIS A 235 -14.25 -2.04 -16.68
CA HIS A 235 -14.81 -0.75 -17.05
C HIS A 235 -16.11 -0.93 -17.83
N GLN A 236 -17.18 -0.26 -17.38
CA GLN A 236 -18.49 -0.24 -18.05
C GLN A 236 -19.02 -1.63 -18.45
N GLY A 237 -18.92 -2.62 -17.54
CA GLY A 237 -19.39 -3.98 -17.78
C GLY A 237 -18.48 -4.85 -18.66
N THR A 238 -17.33 -4.32 -19.09
CA THR A 238 -16.29 -5.08 -19.82
C THR A 238 -15.06 -5.29 -18.94
N HIS A 239 -14.23 -6.27 -19.29
CA HIS A 239 -12.98 -6.55 -18.60
C HIS A 239 -11.82 -6.72 -19.58
N GLU A 240 -10.62 -6.34 -19.14
CA GLU A 240 -9.39 -6.43 -19.92
C GLU A 240 -8.25 -6.95 -19.03
N LEU A 241 -7.51 -7.94 -19.52
CA LEU A 241 -6.29 -8.42 -18.87
C LEU A 241 -5.18 -7.38 -19.06
N MET A 242 -4.82 -6.66 -17.99
CA MET A 242 -3.75 -5.67 -18.03
C MET A 242 -2.37 -6.30 -17.84
N VAL A 243 -2.29 -7.29 -16.95
CA VAL A 243 -1.03 -7.99 -16.64
C VAL A 243 -1.32 -9.48 -16.57
N GLU A 244 -0.61 -10.25 -17.40
CA GLU A 244 -0.69 -11.71 -17.39
C GLU A 244 -0.03 -12.29 -16.14
N GLY A 245 -0.69 -13.27 -15.52
CA GLY A 245 -0.14 -13.99 -14.38
C GLY A 245 1.03 -14.88 -14.78
N GLU A 246 1.96 -15.10 -13.85
CA GLU A 246 3.15 -15.89 -14.14
C GLU A 246 2.83 -17.39 -14.23
N THR A 247 3.42 -18.02 -15.24
CA THR A 247 3.41 -19.46 -15.47
C THR A 247 4.67 -20.11 -14.91
N VAL A 248 4.69 -21.45 -14.87
CA VAL A 248 5.92 -22.21 -14.54
C VAL A 248 7.09 -21.82 -15.44
N ALA A 249 6.83 -21.56 -16.73
CA ALA A 249 7.86 -21.14 -17.68
C ALA A 249 8.50 -19.80 -17.28
N ASN A 250 7.71 -18.85 -16.75
CA ASN A 250 8.24 -17.59 -16.25
C ASN A 250 9.14 -17.81 -15.02
N LEU A 251 8.72 -18.69 -14.10
CA LEU A 251 9.46 -18.99 -12.88
C LEU A 251 10.83 -19.61 -13.15
N ILE A 252 10.94 -20.46 -14.18
CA ILE A 252 12.19 -21.14 -14.54
C ILE A 252 12.97 -20.40 -15.64
N ALA A 253 12.52 -19.25 -16.12
CA ALA A 253 13.15 -18.56 -17.26
C ALA A 253 14.61 -18.16 -17.03
N ARG A 254 15.05 -18.09 -15.76
CA ARG A 254 16.43 -17.79 -15.37
C ARG A 254 17.29 -19.03 -15.20
N ASP A 255 16.68 -20.21 -15.15
CA ASP A 255 17.42 -21.47 -15.11
C ASP A 255 18.15 -21.65 -16.45
N ARG A 256 19.46 -21.87 -16.38
CA ARG A 256 20.32 -22.11 -17.55
C ARG A 256 20.32 -23.57 -17.98
N GLY A 257 19.61 -24.42 -17.24
CA GLY A 257 19.75 -25.86 -17.31
C GLY A 257 21.10 -26.31 -16.79
N LEU A 258 21.25 -27.61 -16.60
CA LEU A 258 22.56 -28.22 -16.46
C LEU A 258 23.23 -28.16 -17.83
N GLY A 259 24.28 -27.32 -17.97
CA GLY A 259 25.07 -27.29 -19.19
C GLY A 259 25.54 -28.71 -19.52
N SER A 260 25.37 -29.14 -20.77
CA SER A 260 26.01 -30.37 -21.23
C SER A 260 27.52 -30.14 -21.26
N THR A 261 28.19 -30.34 -20.13
CA THR A 261 29.60 -30.69 -20.14
C THR A 261 29.69 -32.02 -20.90
N THR A 262 29.99 -31.89 -22.20
CA THR A 262 30.80 -32.80 -23.00
C THR A 262 30.84 -34.23 -22.46
N ARG A 263 30.10 -35.12 -23.13
CA ARG A 263 30.55 -36.52 -23.31
C ARG A 263 31.91 -36.47 -24.03
N GLY A 264 32.97 -36.25 -23.26
CA GLY A 264 34.36 -36.42 -23.69
C GLY A 264 34.75 -37.86 -23.43
N ALA A 265 35.12 -38.55 -24.51
CA ALA A 265 35.65 -39.89 -24.51
C ALA A 265 36.74 -40.11 -23.46
N HIS A 266 36.63 -41.21 -22.70
CA HIS A 266 37.71 -42.15 -22.42
C HIS A 266 37.10 -43.51 -22.07
#